data_AF-A0A1S2YAJ1-F1
#
_entry.id   AF-A0A1S2YAJ1-F1
#
_cell.length_a   1.000
_cell.length_b   1.000
_cell.length_c   1.000
_cell.angle_alpha   90.00
_cell.angle_beta   90.00
_cell.angle_gamma   90.00
#
_symmetry.space_group_name_H-M   'P 1'
#
loop_
_entity.id
_entity.type
_entity.pdbx_description
1 polymer ?
#
loop_
_entity_poly.entity_id
_entity_poly.type
_entity_poly.pdbx_seq_one_letter_code
_entity_poly.pdbx_strand_id
1 'polypeptide(L)'
;MAFLLNKSTLASHFRSTSQKTEDLVSFSRRGFHVEPGTREKALLAEDSALKPFKSYKQSVKKLRKFGDVLTIVVVAGCCYEIYVKAAIREEARKQ
;
A
#
# COMPACT_ATOMS: atom_id res chain seq x y z
N MET A 1 18.85 -16.70 -35.75
CA MET A 1 17.42 -16.69 -36.09
C MET A 1 16.62 -17.08 -34.85
N ALA A 2 15.54 -16.32 -34.57
CA ALA A 2 14.49 -16.55 -33.55
C ALA A 2 14.94 -16.49 -32.07
N PHE A 3 14.66 -15.42 -31.31
CA PHE A 3 13.38 -15.09 -30.65
C PHE A 3 12.64 -16.31 -30.08
N LEU A 4 12.49 -16.36 -28.76
CA LEU A 4 11.21 -16.44 -28.05
C LEU A 4 11.45 -16.44 -26.53
N LEU A 5 11.31 -15.25 -25.95
CA LEU A 5 10.76 -15.03 -24.62
C LEU A 5 9.55 -15.97 -24.44
N ASN A 6 9.37 -16.62 -23.27
CA ASN A 6 8.07 -16.88 -22.62
C ASN A 6 8.17 -18.00 -21.58
N LYS A 7 8.29 -17.63 -20.30
CA LYS A 7 7.58 -18.20 -19.13
C LYS A 7 8.23 -17.73 -17.82
N SER A 8 8.19 -16.43 -17.56
CA SER A 8 8.37 -15.86 -16.21
C SER A 8 7.03 -15.89 -15.45
N THR A 9 6.44 -17.08 -15.28
CA THR A 9 5.18 -17.25 -14.54
C THR A 9 5.33 -17.11 -13.02
N LEU A 10 6.55 -16.89 -12.52
CA LEU A 10 6.79 -16.76 -11.08
C LEU A 10 6.58 -15.32 -10.56
N ALA A 11 6.48 -14.32 -11.44
CA ALA A 11 6.31 -12.93 -11.04
C ALA A 11 4.84 -12.45 -10.93
N SER A 12 3.86 -13.24 -11.37
CA SER A 12 2.45 -12.83 -11.37
C SER A 12 1.79 -12.85 -9.98
N HIS A 13 2.43 -13.47 -8.98
CA HIS A 13 1.91 -13.49 -7.61
C HIS A 13 2.21 -12.20 -6.83
N PHE A 14 3.09 -11.34 -7.34
CA PHE A 14 3.23 -9.96 -6.86
C PHE A 14 2.16 -9.05 -7.48
N ARG A 15 0.89 -9.46 -7.43
CA ARG A 15 -0.22 -8.53 -7.65
C ARG A 15 -0.39 -7.72 -6.38
N SER A 16 0.46 -6.72 -6.23
CA SER A 16 0.32 -5.64 -5.27
C SER A 16 -1.07 -5.02 -5.46
N THR A 17 -2.01 -5.45 -4.62
CA THR A 17 -3.25 -4.70 -4.43
C THR A 17 -2.85 -3.43 -3.69
N SER A 18 -2.38 -2.44 -4.44
CA SER A 18 -2.35 -1.06 -4.01
C SER A 18 -3.81 -0.60 -3.91
N GLN A 19 -4.46 -0.96 -2.80
CA GLN A 19 -5.67 -0.28 -2.35
C GLN A 19 -5.26 1.09 -1.80
N LYS A 20 -4.83 1.97 -2.71
CA LYS A 20 -4.78 3.39 -2.46
C LYS A 20 -6.21 3.93 -2.61
N THR A 21 -7.05 3.53 -1.67
CA THR A 21 -8.35 4.18 -1.42
C THR A 21 -8.59 4.03 0.07
N GLU A 22 -7.85 4.86 0.78
CA GLU A 22 -7.98 5.05 2.20
C GLU A 22 -9.44 5.49 2.47
N ASP A 23 -10.08 4.76 3.39
CA ASP A 23 -11.08 5.26 4.33
C ASP A 23 -12.54 5.46 3.91
N LEU A 24 -12.98 5.17 2.67
CA LEU A 24 -14.41 5.30 2.29
C LEU A 24 -15.14 4.00 1.95
N VAL A 25 -14.44 2.89 1.67
CA VAL A 25 -15.07 1.67 1.13
C VAL A 25 -15.30 0.58 2.19
N SER A 26 -14.71 0.72 3.38
CA SER A 26 -14.93 -0.22 4.49
C SER A 26 -16.36 -0.17 5.05
N PHE A 27 -17.16 0.83 4.67
CA PHE A 27 -18.51 1.03 5.18
C PHE A 27 -19.63 0.36 4.37
N SER A 28 -19.38 -0.20 3.20
CA SER A 28 -20.52 -0.64 2.37
C SER A 28 -20.15 -1.71 1.35
N ARG A 29 -19.96 -2.95 1.79
CA ARG A 29 -20.26 -4.10 0.92
C ARG A 29 -21.71 -4.58 1.05
N ARG A 30 -22.41 -4.12 2.08
CA ARG A 30 -23.86 -4.27 2.26
C ARG A 30 -24.40 -2.89 2.63
N GLY A 31 -24.68 -2.07 1.62
CA GLY A 31 -25.33 -0.78 1.85
C GLY A 31 -26.71 -0.99 2.46
N PHE A 32 -27.18 -0.04 3.27
CA PHE A 32 -28.57 -0.03 3.68
C PHE A 32 -29.43 0.18 2.43
N HIS A 33 -30.40 -0.69 2.21
CA HIS A 33 -31.33 -0.57 1.07
C HIS A 33 -32.24 0.68 1.20
N VAL A 34 -32.32 1.25 2.41
CA VAL A 34 -33.11 2.44 2.76
C VAL A 34 -32.24 3.37 3.60
N GLU A 35 -32.32 4.68 3.36
CA GLU A 35 -31.62 5.68 4.16
C GLU A 35 -32.13 5.70 5.61
N PRO A 36 -31.25 5.46 6.60
CA PRO A 36 -31.68 5.42 7.99
C PRO A 36 -32.15 6.79 8.48
N GLY A 37 -33.24 6.80 9.25
CA GLY A 37 -33.79 8.01 9.86
C GLY A 37 -32.86 8.63 10.92
N THR A 38 -33.22 9.80 11.45
CA THR A 38 -32.42 10.51 12.48
C THR A 38 -32.17 9.67 13.73
N ARG A 39 -33.17 8.90 14.16
CA ARG A 39 -33.07 7.97 15.29
C ARG A 39 -32.15 6.79 15.00
N GLU A 40 -32.22 6.22 13.80
CA GLU A 40 -31.39 5.08 13.40
C GLU A 40 -29.92 5.49 13.23
N LYS A 41 -29.68 6.70 12.71
CA LYS A 41 -28.35 7.31 12.65
C LYS A 41 -27.74 7.54 14.04
N ALA A 42 -28.56 7.87 15.04
CA ALA A 42 -28.09 7.99 16.42
C ALA A 42 -27.70 6.64 17.04
N LEU A 43 -28.41 5.56 16.68
CA LEU A 43 -28.07 4.19 17.13
C LEU A 43 -26.85 3.60 16.41
N LEU A 44 -26.59 4.04 15.18
CA LEU A 44 -25.42 3.67 14.39
C LEU A 44 -24.18 4.53 14.68
N ALA A 45 -24.33 5.60 15.47
CA ALA A 45 -23.22 6.44 15.87
C ALA A 45 -22.19 5.63 16.65
N GLU A 46 -20.91 5.97 16.48
CA GLU A 46 -19.84 5.25 17.16
C GLU A 46 -19.92 5.47 18.67
N ASP A 47 -20.14 4.38 19.42
CA ASP A 47 -20.15 4.44 20.87
C ASP A 47 -18.71 4.52 21.42
N SER A 48 -18.49 5.51 22.28
CA SER A 48 -17.24 5.70 23.02
C SER A 48 -16.83 4.48 23.84
N ALA A 49 -17.80 3.70 24.35
CA ALA A 49 -17.54 2.47 25.10
C ALA A 49 -17.00 1.33 24.23
N LEU A 50 -17.32 1.34 22.93
CA LEU A 50 -16.88 0.31 21.96
C LEU A 50 -15.57 0.68 21.26
N LYS A 51 -15.18 1.96 21.30
CA LYS A 51 -13.90 2.46 20.75
C LYS A 51 -12.64 1.70 21.21
N PRO A 52 -12.48 1.33 22.51
CA PRO A 52 -11.30 0.57 22.95
C PRO A 52 -11.32 -0.92 22.52
N PHE A 53 -12.49 -1.50 22.29
CA PHE A 53 -12.65 -2.91 21.89
C PHE A 53 -12.68 -3.10 20.37
N LYS A 54 -12.77 -2.01 19.61
CA LYS A 54 -12.74 -2.03 18.15
C LYS A 54 -11.35 -2.49 17.70
N SER A 55 -11.29 -3.74 17.22
CA SER A 55 -10.10 -4.45 16.75
C SER A 55 -9.38 -3.76 15.55
N TYR A 56 -9.95 -2.69 14.99
CA TYR A 56 -9.29 -1.92 13.93
C TYR A 56 -8.16 -1.06 14.51
N LYS A 57 -6.98 -1.66 14.63
CA LYS A 57 -5.77 -1.06 15.18
C LYS A 57 -5.20 0.02 14.25
N GLN A 58 -5.76 1.24 14.29
CA GLN A 58 -4.99 2.45 14.62
C GLN A 58 -3.47 2.36 14.39
N SER A 59 -2.85 1.80 15.42
CA SER A 59 -1.41 1.64 15.58
C SER A 59 -0.80 0.70 14.56
N VAL A 60 -1.44 -0.42 14.22
CA VAL A 60 -0.91 -1.39 13.25
C VAL A 60 -0.93 -0.82 11.84
N LYS A 61 -1.96 -0.03 11.47
CA LYS A 61 -1.97 0.68 10.18
C LYS A 61 -0.80 1.67 10.09
N LYS A 62 -0.53 2.40 11.17
CA LYS A 62 0.62 3.32 11.25
C LYS A 62 1.95 2.58 11.16
N LEU A 63 2.14 1.50 11.92
CA LEU A 63 3.36 0.70 11.89
C LEU A 63 3.64 0.12 10.50
N ARG A 64 2.60 -0.36 9.80
CA ARG A 64 2.74 -0.81 8.41
C ARG A 64 3.23 0.31 7.48
N LYS A 65 2.65 1.51 7.59
CA LYS A 65 3.09 2.67 6.80
C LYS A 65 4.56 3.04 7.05
N PHE A 66 5.04 2.96 8.29
CA PHE A 66 6.45 3.21 8.60
C PHE A 66 7.38 2.18 7.94
N GLY A 67 7.00 0.89 7.93
CA GLY A 67 7.74 -0.15 7.22
C GLY A 67 7.79 0.09 5.71
N ASP A 68 6.67 0.48 5.11
CA ASP A 68 6.59 0.78 3.67
C ASP A 68 7.46 2.01 3.32
N VAL A 69 7.47 3.06 4.15
CA VAL A 69 8.34 4.23 3.92
C VAL A 69 9.81 3.85 4.04
N LEU A 70 10.17 3.07 5.06
CA LEU A 70 11.56 2.64 5.27
C LEU A 70 12.07 1.81 4.10
N THR A 71 11.26 0.89 3.57
CA THR A 71 11.64 0.08 2.41
C THR A 71 11.86 0.94 1.16
N ILE A 72 11.01 1.94 0.90
CA ILE A 72 11.20 2.88 -0.22
C ILE A 72 12.52 3.65 -0.08
N VAL A 73 12.82 4.16 1.12
CA VAL A 73 14.07 4.91 1.37
C VAL A 73 15.30 4.04 1.11
N VAL A 74 15.31 2.79 1.60
CA VAL A 74 16.43 1.87 1.37
C VAL A 74 16.60 1.55 -0.11
N VAL A 75 15.51 1.26 -0.83
CA VAL A 75 15.57 0.99 -2.28
C VAL A 75 16.09 2.21 -3.04
N ALA A 76 15.63 3.41 -2.71
CA ALA A 76 16.10 4.65 -3.34
C ALA A 76 17.60 4.89 -3.12
N GLY A 77 18.09 4.68 -1.89
CA GLY A 77 19.51 4.79 -1.56
C GLY A 77 20.37 3.78 -2.34
N CYS A 78 19.93 2.52 -2.41
CA CYS A 78 20.61 1.50 -3.21
C CYS A 78 20.62 1.84 -4.71
N CYS A 79 19.51 2.33 -5.26
CA CYS A 79 19.45 2.74 -6.67
C CYS A 79 20.39 3.91 -6.97
N TYR A 80 20.52 4.86 -6.03
CA TYR A 80 21.44 6.00 -6.16
C TYR A 80 22.91 5.54 -6.18
N GLU A 81 23.31 4.65 -5.27
CA GLU A 81 24.67 4.08 -5.24
C GLU A 81 25.05 3.37 -6.54
N ILE A 82 24.12 2.60 -7.10
CA ILE A 82 24.32 1.92 -8.38
C ILE A 82 24.47 2.94 -9.52
N TYR A 83 23.62 3.97 -9.54
CA TYR A 83 23.67 5.03 -10.54
C TYR A 83 25.01 5.78 -10.50
N VAL A 84 25.47 6.19 -9.31
CA VAL A 84 26.75 6.90 -9.15
C VAL A 84 27.92 6.04 -9.59
N LYS A 85 27.96 4.76 -9.18
CA LYS A 85 29.00 3.82 -9.62
C LYS A 85 28.98 3.58 -11.13
N ALA A 86 27.79 3.53 -11.74
CA ALA A 86 27.66 3.40 -13.18
C ALA A 86 28.16 4.66 -13.91
N ALA A 87 27.79 5.85 -13.42
CA ALA A 87 28.24 7.12 -13.98
C ALA A 87 29.78 7.23 -13.94
N ILE A 88 30.41 6.91 -12.81
CA ILE A 88 31.89 6.94 -12.68
C ILE A 88 32.56 5.96 -13.66
N ARG A 89 31.98 4.77 -13.86
CA ARG A 89 32.48 3.78 -14.84
C ARG A 89 32.30 4.20 -16.29
N GLU A 90 31.28 5.00 -16.59
CA GLU A 90 31.09 5.59 -17.92
C GLU A 90 32.10 6.71 -18.18
N GLU A 91 32.33 7.59 -17.21
CA GLU A 91 33.36 8.62 -17.32
C GLU A 91 34.77 8.03 -17.50
N ALA A 92 35.10 6.96 -16.77
CA ALA A 92 36.37 6.25 -16.92
C ALA A 92 36.54 5.49 -18.26
N ARG A 93 35.45 5.23 -19.00
CA ARG A 93 35.50 4.61 -20.34
C ARG A 93 35.60 5.64 -21.48
N LYS A 94 35.35 6.91 -21.18
CA LYS A 94 35.44 8.02 -22.15
C LYS A 94 36.80 8.72 -22.11
N GLN A 95 37.58 8.53 -21.05
CA GLN A 95 39.01 8.86 -21.00
C GLN A 95 39.84 7.78 -21.71
#